data_AF-A0AAD5EZN5-F1
#
_entry.id   AF-A0AAD5EZN5-F1
#
_cell.length_a   1.000
_cell.length_b   1.000
_cell.length_c   1.000
_cell.angle_alpha   90.00
_cell.angle_beta   90.00
_cell.angle_gamma   90.00
#
_symmetry.space_group_name_H-M   'P 1'
#
loop_
_entity.id
_entity.type
_entity.pdbx_description
1 polymer ?
#
loop_
_entity_poly.entity_id
_entity_poly.type
_entity_poly.pdbx_seq_one_letter_code
_entity_poly.pdbx_strand_id
1 'polypeptide(L)'
;MDLNVKSAYEPYSHQGRSHEPEHLSGDKLFAAISDQQLLLKRKKADQGTQRTVEGLRFILRILELLLDLSTLALMLHAAIIWWTTRNKIVNNGSGWRVIQWPRTDMRPTWTMMGVAVGTTLTHVVSLITQCRKFRAVREGAWRTRAVYARSTFIAAAWSAALAYFKMSNENAKKTRHWDLWSWTCNVRDEQGEIPWGSLCTEMNYCFIACLVAVPMEVIGLVIFILSHQNSKRRGKYGVLKG
;
A
#
# COMPACT_ATOMS: atom_id res chain seq x y z
N MET A 1 -48.89 33.75 0.30
CA MET A 1 -47.44 33.57 0.03
C MET A 1 -46.81 33.01 1.28
N ASP A 2 -46.38 31.76 1.18
CA ASP A 2 -45.59 31.04 2.18
C ASP A 2 -44.19 31.61 2.35
N LEU A 3 -43.59 31.36 3.53
CA LEU A 3 -42.27 30.75 3.78
C LEU A 3 -41.90 31.05 5.24
N ASN A 4 -42.26 30.20 6.21
CA ASN A 4 -41.59 28.93 6.57
C ASN A 4 -40.11 29.11 6.95
N VAL A 5 -39.86 29.48 8.21
CA VAL A 5 -38.59 29.21 8.90
C VAL A 5 -38.90 28.20 10.00
N LYS A 6 -38.75 26.91 9.67
CA LYS A 6 -38.86 25.79 10.60
C LYS A 6 -37.55 25.69 11.40
N SER A 7 -37.48 26.44 12.50
CA SER A 7 -36.55 26.15 13.59
C SER A 7 -37.11 24.93 14.33
N ALA A 8 -36.66 23.73 13.97
CA ALA A 8 -36.99 22.50 14.68
C ALA A 8 -35.81 22.08 15.55
N TYR A 9 -35.61 22.83 16.64
CA TYR A 9 -35.03 22.29 17.86
C TYR A 9 -36.22 21.72 18.66
N GLU A 10 -36.45 20.41 18.59
CA GLU A 10 -37.43 19.75 19.46
C GLU A 10 -36.73 19.29 20.74
N PRO A 11 -37.10 19.84 21.91
CA PRO A 11 -36.70 19.28 23.19
C PRO A 11 -37.60 18.08 23.49
N TYR A 12 -37.00 17.04 24.07
CA TYR A 12 -37.68 15.84 24.58
C TYR A 12 -38.96 16.20 25.35
N SER A 13 -40.13 16.00 24.73
CA SER A 13 -41.42 16.04 25.42
C SER A 13 -41.81 14.63 25.84
N HIS A 14 -41.81 14.42 27.14
CA HIS A 14 -42.39 13.25 27.81
C HIS A 14 -43.85 13.05 27.37
N GLN A 15 -44.15 11.97 26.65
CA GLN A 15 -45.50 11.44 26.57
C GLN A 15 -45.63 10.30 27.58
N GLY A 16 -46.13 10.67 28.76
CA GLY A 16 -46.58 9.74 29.77
C GLY A 16 -47.72 8.89 29.22
N ARG A 17 -47.39 7.67 28.82
CA ARG A 17 -48.35 6.57 28.72
C ARG A 17 -48.14 5.72 29.96
N SER A 18 -49.06 5.84 30.90
CA SER A 18 -49.12 5.03 32.11
C SER A 18 -49.16 3.54 31.71
N HIS A 19 -48.01 2.89 31.77
CA HIS A 19 -47.93 1.44 31.89
C HIS A 19 -48.01 1.12 33.38
N GLU A 20 -48.96 0.26 33.75
CA GLU A 20 -48.93 -0.46 35.01
C GLU A 20 -47.49 -0.89 35.35
N PRO A 21 -47.11 -0.89 36.64
CA PRO A 21 -45.88 -1.54 37.06
C PRO A 21 -46.10 -3.05 36.89
N GLU A 22 -45.88 -3.57 35.68
CA GLU A 22 -45.59 -4.98 35.51
C GLU A 22 -44.39 -5.25 36.41
N HIS A 23 -44.62 -5.99 37.49
CA HIS A 23 -43.58 -6.66 38.25
C HIS A 23 -42.66 -7.33 37.23
N LEU A 24 -41.50 -6.72 36.98
CA LEU A 24 -40.52 -7.24 36.06
C LEU A 24 -40.05 -8.56 36.67
N SER A 25 -40.66 -9.67 36.22
CA SER A 25 -40.36 -11.00 36.73
C SER A 25 -38.85 -11.19 36.74
N GLY A 26 -38.30 -11.72 37.84
CA GLY A 26 -36.85 -11.86 38.04
C GLY A 26 -36.14 -12.47 36.83
N ASP A 27 -36.83 -13.36 36.12
CA ASP A 27 -36.36 -14.01 34.89
C ASP A 27 -36.11 -13.03 33.73
N LYS A 28 -36.93 -11.99 33.56
CA LYS A 28 -36.74 -10.94 32.54
C LYS A 28 -35.55 -10.03 32.87
N LEU A 29 -35.34 -9.73 34.16
CA LEU A 29 -34.18 -8.95 34.62
C LEU A 29 -32.87 -9.73 34.46
N PHE A 30 -32.87 -11.02 34.83
CA PHE A 30 -31.73 -11.91 34.66
C PHE A 30 -31.38 -12.11 33.18
N ALA A 31 -32.38 -12.25 32.30
CA ALA A 31 -32.17 -12.31 30.85
C ALA A 31 -31.51 -11.03 30.32
N ALA A 32 -31.97 -9.84 30.74
CA ALA A 32 -31.41 -8.56 30.32
C ALA A 32 -29.94 -8.36 30.77
N ILE A 33 -29.59 -8.79 31.99
CA ILE A 33 -28.23 -8.73 32.52
C ILE A 33 -27.30 -9.71 31.76
N SER A 34 -27.80 -10.92 31.48
CA SER A 34 -27.07 -11.92 30.69
C SER A 34 -26.78 -11.42 29.27
N ASP A 35 -27.77 -10.80 28.62
CA ASP A 35 -27.61 -10.19 27.31
C ASP A 35 -26.61 -9.03 27.31
N GLN A 36 -26.64 -8.15 28.33
CA GLN A 36 -25.65 -7.09 28.51
C GLN A 36 -24.22 -7.64 28.66
N GLN A 37 -24.04 -8.69 29.46
CA GLN A 37 -22.72 -9.34 29.64
C GLN A 37 -22.23 -10.00 28.34
N LEU A 38 -23.13 -10.64 27.58
CA LEU A 38 -22.82 -11.20 26.26
C LEU A 38 -22.42 -10.12 25.25
N LEU A 39 -23.12 -8.99 25.24
CA LEU A 39 -22.80 -7.84 24.39
C LEU A 39 -21.45 -7.23 24.75
N LEU A 40 -21.13 -7.09 26.04
CA LEU A 40 -19.83 -6.60 26.50
C LEU A 40 -18.69 -7.55 26.15
N LYS A 41 -18.87 -8.87 26.33
CA LYS A 41 -17.90 -9.89 25.89
C LYS A 41 -17.68 -9.83 24.37
N ARG A 42 -18.76 -9.73 23.59
CA ARG A 42 -18.68 -9.59 22.12
C ARG A 42 -17.98 -8.29 21.73
N LYS A 43 -18.27 -7.16 22.37
CA LYS A 43 -17.61 -5.87 22.14
C LYS A 43 -16.11 -5.90 22.46
N LYS A 44 -15.71 -6.56 23.56
CA LYS A 44 -14.29 -6.76 23.90
C LYS A 44 -13.57 -7.65 22.88
N ALA A 45 -14.17 -8.77 22.49
CA ALA A 45 -13.63 -9.64 21.45
C ALA A 45 -13.48 -8.89 20.12
N ASP A 46 -14.49 -8.08 19.76
CA ASP A 46 -14.50 -7.27 18.55
C ASP A 46 -13.43 -6.18 18.55
N GLN A 47 -13.22 -5.52 19.68
CA GLN A 47 -12.13 -4.55 19.86
C GLN A 47 -10.75 -5.22 19.75
N GLY A 48 -10.60 -6.45 20.26
CA GLY A 48 -9.39 -7.25 20.12
C GLY A 48 -9.08 -7.56 18.67
N THR A 49 -10.03 -8.16 17.93
CA THR A 49 -9.86 -8.48 16.51
C THR A 49 -9.59 -7.24 15.66
N GLN A 50 -10.29 -6.13 15.93
CA GLN A 50 -10.09 -4.89 15.19
C GLN A 50 -8.69 -4.30 15.42
N ARG A 51 -8.18 -4.34 16.66
CA ARG A 51 -6.80 -3.90 16.96
C ARG A 51 -5.76 -4.76 16.25
N THR A 52 -5.93 -6.08 16.21
CA THR A 52 -5.01 -6.99 15.50
C THR A 52 -5.00 -6.71 14.00
N VAL A 53 -6.17 -6.50 13.38
CA VAL A 53 -6.26 -6.16 11.95
C VAL A 53 -5.65 -4.80 11.64
N GLU A 54 -5.88 -3.79 12.50
CA GLU A 54 -5.25 -2.47 12.36
C GLU A 54 -3.73 -2.56 12.51
N GLY A 55 -3.23 -3.35 13.45
CA GLY A 55 -1.80 -3.62 13.62
C GLY A 55 -1.17 -4.34 12.43
N LEU A 56 -1.80 -5.40 11.91
CA LEU A 56 -1.31 -6.14 10.75
C LEU A 56 -1.22 -5.24 9.52
N ARG A 57 -2.21 -4.38 9.28
CA ARG A 57 -2.14 -3.40 8.18
C ARG A 57 -1.01 -2.41 8.37
N PHE A 58 -0.81 -1.91 9.59
CA PHE A 58 0.26 -0.98 9.87
C PHE A 58 1.62 -1.60 9.59
N ILE A 59 1.84 -2.84 10.04
CA ILE A 59 3.07 -3.61 9.76
C ILE A 59 3.24 -3.81 8.26
N LEU A 60 2.19 -4.23 7.55
CA LEU A 60 2.27 -4.44 6.10
C LEU A 60 2.64 -3.14 5.36
N ARG A 61 2.08 -1.99 5.76
CA ARG A 61 2.41 -0.68 5.18
C ARG A 61 3.86 -0.27 5.44
N ILE A 62 4.41 -0.62 6.61
CA ILE A 62 5.83 -0.40 6.91
C ILE A 62 6.70 -1.28 6.02
N LEU A 63 6.37 -2.57 5.88
CA LEU A 63 7.13 -3.49 5.04
C LEU A 63 7.13 -3.05 3.57
N GLU A 64 5.97 -2.64 3.04
CA GLU A 64 5.88 -2.06 1.68
C GLU A 64 6.74 -0.80 1.54
N LEU A 65 6.69 0.12 2.52
CA LEU A 65 7.51 1.32 2.50
C LEU A 65 9.01 1.00 2.51
N LEU A 66 9.44 0.04 3.33
CA LEU A 66 10.84 -0.39 3.40
C LEU A 66 11.29 -1.04 2.08
N LEU A 67 10.43 -1.84 1.46
CA LEU A 67 10.69 -2.46 0.16
C LEU A 67 10.83 -1.42 -0.95
N ASP A 68 9.97 -0.40 -0.95
CA ASP A 68 10.09 0.67 -1.94
C ASP A 68 11.33 1.54 -1.69
N LEU A 69 11.66 1.84 -0.43
CA LEU A 69 12.87 2.60 -0.08
C LEU A 69 14.15 1.83 -0.43
N SER A 70 14.20 0.52 -0.20
CA SER A 70 15.36 -0.29 -0.60
C SER A 70 15.50 -0.31 -2.12
N THR A 71 14.39 -0.47 -2.85
CA THR A 71 14.37 -0.43 -4.32
C THR A 71 14.83 0.94 -4.85
N LEU A 72 14.36 2.04 -4.25
CA LEU A 72 14.81 3.39 -4.61
C LEU A 72 16.30 3.58 -4.36
N ALA A 73 16.80 3.16 -3.21
CA ALA A 73 18.21 3.30 -2.84
C ALA A 73 19.12 2.57 -3.85
N LEU A 74 18.77 1.33 -4.21
CA LEU A 74 19.52 0.53 -5.17
C LEU A 74 19.43 1.09 -6.59
N MET A 75 18.24 1.51 -7.02
CA MET A 75 18.06 2.16 -8.33
C MET A 75 18.86 3.47 -8.42
N LEU A 76 18.87 4.26 -7.35
CA LEU A 76 19.63 5.50 -7.27
C LEU A 76 21.14 5.21 -7.31
N HIS A 77 21.61 4.21 -6.56
CA HIS A 77 22.99 3.76 -6.58
C HIS A 77 23.44 3.34 -8.00
N ALA A 78 22.66 2.49 -8.67
CA ALA A 78 22.92 2.08 -10.05
C ALA A 78 22.90 3.27 -11.03
N ALA A 79 21.97 4.22 -10.85
CA ALA A 79 21.89 5.43 -11.67
C ALA A 79 23.09 6.36 -11.46
N ILE A 80 23.61 6.48 -10.23
CA ILE A 80 24.83 7.25 -9.92
C ILE A 80 26.05 6.60 -10.57
N ILE A 81 26.19 5.28 -10.47
CA ILE A 81 27.30 4.57 -11.13
C ILE A 81 27.23 4.78 -12.64
N TRP A 82 26.05 4.60 -13.24
CA TRP A 82 25.86 4.87 -14.67
C TRP A 82 26.21 6.32 -15.02
N TRP A 83 25.72 7.31 -14.27
CA TRP A 83 25.97 8.72 -14.54
C TRP A 83 27.45 9.10 -14.45
N THR A 84 28.17 8.52 -13.48
CA THR A 84 29.59 8.81 -13.24
C THR A 84 30.53 8.07 -14.21
N THR A 85 30.08 6.94 -14.77
CA THR A 85 30.93 6.08 -15.62
C THR A 85 30.50 5.99 -17.08
N ARG A 86 29.34 6.53 -17.47
CA ARG A 86 28.79 6.52 -18.86
C ARG A 86 29.74 7.03 -19.94
N ASN A 87 30.63 7.96 -19.60
CA ASN A 87 31.55 8.57 -20.56
C ASN A 87 32.99 8.06 -20.39
N LYS A 88 33.24 7.12 -19.47
CA LYS A 88 34.57 6.55 -19.27
C LYS A 88 34.90 5.58 -20.40
N ILE A 89 36.09 5.76 -20.96
CA ILE A 89 36.66 4.91 -21.98
C ILE A 89 37.81 4.16 -21.31
N VAL A 90 37.74 2.83 -21.33
CA VAL A 90 38.78 1.99 -20.73
C VAL A 90 39.55 1.27 -21.84
N ASN A 91 40.85 1.13 -21.60
CA ASN A 91 41.74 0.42 -22.51
C ASN A 91 41.71 -1.07 -22.13
N ASN A 92 41.17 -1.91 -23.02
CA ASN A 92 40.84 -3.31 -22.68
C ASN A 92 42.07 -4.25 -22.71
N GLY A 93 43.24 -3.80 -22.23
CA GLY A 93 44.51 -4.56 -22.26
C GLY A 93 45.06 -4.92 -23.66
N SER A 94 44.23 -4.84 -24.70
CA SER A 94 44.48 -5.19 -26.10
C SER A 94 44.79 -3.97 -26.98
N GLY A 95 44.97 -2.79 -26.37
CA GLY A 95 45.21 -1.51 -27.07
C GLY A 95 43.94 -0.87 -27.66
N TRP A 96 42.79 -1.55 -27.60
CA TRP A 96 41.51 -1.01 -28.04
C TRP A 96 40.79 -0.26 -26.92
N ARG A 97 40.37 0.97 -27.24
CA ARG A 97 39.50 1.79 -26.40
C ARG A 97 38.07 1.29 -26.52
N VAL A 98 37.53 0.74 -25.44
CA VAL A 98 36.13 0.27 -25.38
C VAL A 98 35.34 1.21 -24.46
N ILE A 99 34.16 1.61 -24.91
CA ILE A 99 33.22 2.38 -24.08
C ILE A 99 32.61 1.40 -23.08
N GLN A 100 32.69 1.69 -21.78
CA GLN A 100 32.18 0.80 -20.73
C GLN A 100 30.67 0.55 -20.81
N TRP A 101 29.94 1.50 -21.39
CA TRP A 101 28.49 1.44 -21.58
C TRP A 101 28.16 1.51 -23.08
N PRO A 102 27.33 0.60 -23.60
CA PRO A 102 26.76 0.75 -24.94
C PRO A 102 25.77 1.92 -24.92
N ARG A 103 25.07 2.14 -26.02
CA ARG A 103 23.93 3.08 -26.05
C ARG A 103 22.79 2.53 -25.17
N THR A 104 22.90 2.74 -23.86
CA THR A 104 21.99 2.21 -22.84
C THR A 104 20.70 3.03 -22.81
N ASP A 105 19.56 2.36 -22.92
CA ASP A 105 18.26 3.00 -22.67
C ASP A 105 17.97 3.03 -21.17
N MET A 106 17.88 4.25 -20.62
CA MET A 106 17.59 4.48 -19.22
C MET A 106 16.10 4.66 -18.93
N ARG A 107 15.24 4.72 -19.96
CA ARG A 107 13.79 4.89 -19.80
C ARG A 107 13.18 3.84 -18.84
N PRO A 108 13.53 2.54 -18.91
CA PRO A 108 13.03 1.54 -17.96
C PRO A 108 13.41 1.86 -16.53
N THR A 109 14.68 2.21 -16.27
CA THR A 109 15.17 2.60 -14.95
C THR A 109 14.45 3.82 -14.40
N TRP A 110 14.30 4.89 -15.20
CA TRP A 110 13.59 6.09 -14.79
C TRP A 110 12.10 5.84 -14.52
N THR A 111 11.45 4.97 -15.30
CA THR A 111 10.04 4.61 -15.08
C THR A 111 9.85 3.86 -13.76
N MET A 112 10.70 2.86 -13.47
CA MET A 112 10.63 2.11 -12.22
C MET A 112 10.93 3.01 -11.01
N MET A 113 11.94 3.88 -11.13
CA MET A 113 12.25 4.83 -10.07
C MET A 113 11.11 5.83 -9.84
N GLY A 114 10.48 6.33 -10.92
CA GLY A 114 9.31 7.21 -10.82
C GLY A 114 8.13 6.54 -10.13
N VAL A 115 7.85 5.27 -10.45
CA VAL A 115 6.82 4.49 -9.76
C VAL A 115 7.16 4.33 -8.28
N ALA A 116 8.39 3.94 -7.95
CA ALA A 116 8.82 3.77 -6.56
C ALA A 116 8.76 5.08 -5.76
N VAL A 117 9.09 6.24 -6.36
CA VAL A 117 8.89 7.56 -5.71
C VAL A 117 7.40 7.83 -5.47
N GLY A 118 6.55 7.55 -6.46
CA GLY A 118 5.11 7.74 -6.32
C GLY A 118 4.50 6.86 -5.24
N THR A 119 4.88 5.59 -5.18
CA THR A 119 4.38 4.65 -4.18
C THR A 119 4.87 5.01 -2.78
N THR A 120 6.15 5.31 -2.59
CA THR A 120 6.70 5.75 -1.28
C THR A 120 5.98 6.96 -0.73
N LEU A 121 5.77 8.00 -1.53
CA LEU A 121 4.98 9.17 -1.12
C LEU A 121 3.58 8.78 -0.68
N THR A 122 2.95 7.85 -1.40
CA THR A 122 1.62 7.35 -1.08
C THR A 122 1.61 6.53 0.21
N HIS A 123 2.63 5.69 0.48
CA HIS A 123 2.80 4.98 1.74
C HIS A 123 3.00 5.95 2.90
N VAL A 124 3.85 6.97 2.74
CA VAL A 124 4.12 8.02 3.75
C VAL A 124 2.84 8.79 4.09
N VAL A 125 2.13 9.28 3.08
CA VAL A 125 0.83 9.96 3.29
C VAL A 125 -0.17 9.02 3.98
N SER A 126 -0.20 7.76 3.60
CA SER A 126 -1.07 6.76 4.22
C SER A 126 -0.71 6.45 5.68
N LEU A 127 0.54 6.61 6.09
CA LEU A 127 0.99 6.46 7.48
C LEU A 127 0.71 7.72 8.30
N ILE A 128 0.97 8.91 7.74
CA ILE A 128 0.69 10.19 8.39
C ILE A 128 -0.81 10.32 8.70
N THR A 129 -1.67 9.95 7.75
CA THR A 129 -3.14 9.94 7.93
C THR A 129 -3.62 8.89 8.94
N GLN A 130 -2.76 7.95 9.36
CA GLN A 130 -3.06 7.01 10.44
C GLN A 130 -2.78 7.58 11.84
N CYS A 131 -1.94 8.62 11.95
CA CYS A 131 -1.65 9.28 13.22
C CYS A 131 -2.90 9.91 13.85
N ARG A 132 -3.02 9.81 15.19
CA ARG A 132 -4.20 10.23 15.97
C ARG A 132 -4.58 11.71 15.78
N LYS A 133 -3.65 12.56 15.37
CA LYS A 133 -3.87 14.00 15.15
C LYS A 133 -4.78 14.32 13.95
N PHE A 134 -4.87 13.42 12.96
CA PHE A 134 -5.68 13.63 11.74
C PHE A 134 -6.98 12.81 11.72
N ARG A 135 -7.42 12.32 12.89
CA ARG A 135 -8.58 11.43 13.00
C ARG A 135 -9.89 12.11 12.56
N ALA A 136 -10.02 13.42 12.76
CA ALA A 136 -11.20 14.22 12.40
C ALA A 136 -11.42 14.37 10.89
N VAL A 137 -10.36 14.36 10.07
CA VAL A 137 -10.46 14.42 8.59
C VAL A 137 -10.89 13.06 8.00
N ARG A 138 -10.96 12.02 8.83
CA ARG A 138 -11.03 10.61 8.43
C ARG A 138 -12.43 9.99 8.57
N GLU A 139 -13.42 10.74 9.03
CA GLU A 139 -14.79 10.27 9.26
C GLU A 139 -15.65 10.49 8.01
N GLY A 140 -15.66 9.50 7.10
CA GLY A 140 -16.54 9.52 5.94
C GLY A 140 -16.28 8.41 4.94
N ALA A 141 -17.23 8.18 4.03
CA ALA A 141 -17.12 7.24 2.90
C ALA A 141 -15.87 7.49 2.01
N TRP A 142 -15.28 8.68 2.13
CA TRP A 142 -14.03 9.07 1.50
C TRP A 142 -12.85 8.17 1.86
N ARG A 143 -12.75 7.70 3.11
CA ARG A 143 -11.67 6.79 3.55
C ARG A 143 -11.68 5.49 2.74
N THR A 144 -12.86 4.92 2.55
CA THR A 144 -13.03 3.66 1.83
C THR A 144 -12.68 3.83 0.35
N ARG A 145 -13.16 4.92 -0.28
CA ARG A 145 -12.81 5.25 -1.68
C ARG A 145 -11.32 5.50 -1.86
N ALA A 146 -10.70 6.24 -0.95
CA ALA A 146 -9.27 6.55 -1.00
C ALA A 146 -8.40 5.29 -0.90
N VAL A 147 -8.77 4.32 -0.06
CA VAL A 147 -8.01 3.05 0.06
C VAL A 147 -8.11 2.22 -1.21
N TYR A 148 -9.30 2.11 -1.82
CA TYR A 148 -9.47 1.39 -3.09
C TYR A 148 -8.74 2.08 -4.23
N ALA A 149 -8.90 3.41 -4.38
CA ALA A 149 -8.21 4.18 -5.41
C ALA A 149 -6.69 4.07 -5.28
N ARG A 150 -6.17 4.17 -4.05
CA ARG A 150 -4.75 4.00 -3.76
C ARG A 150 -4.24 2.62 -4.17
N SER A 151 -4.89 1.55 -3.68
CA SER A 151 -4.39 0.20 -3.92
C SER A 151 -4.50 -0.20 -5.40
N THR A 152 -5.57 0.21 -6.08
CA THR A 152 -5.69 0.02 -7.54
C THR A 152 -4.63 0.79 -8.32
N PHE A 153 -4.35 2.04 -7.94
CA PHE A 153 -3.30 2.83 -8.56
C PHE A 153 -1.92 2.21 -8.37
N ILE A 154 -1.56 1.81 -7.14
CA ILE A 154 -0.25 1.20 -6.85
C ILE A 154 -0.10 -0.12 -7.60
N ALA A 155 -1.12 -0.99 -7.56
CA ALA A 155 -1.09 -2.26 -8.27
C ALA A 155 -0.99 -2.09 -9.79
N ALA A 156 -1.72 -1.13 -10.36
CA ALA A 156 -1.66 -0.81 -11.79
C ALA A 156 -0.28 -0.23 -12.17
N ALA A 157 0.27 0.67 -11.35
CA ALA A 157 1.57 1.28 -11.59
C ALA A 157 2.70 0.23 -11.59
N TRP A 158 2.74 -0.65 -10.60
CA TRP A 158 3.72 -1.73 -10.55
C TRP A 158 3.53 -2.75 -11.68
N SER A 159 2.29 -3.10 -12.01
CA SER A 159 2.00 -4.01 -13.12
C SER A 159 2.43 -3.43 -14.47
N ALA A 160 2.17 -2.14 -14.71
CA ALA A 160 2.60 -1.45 -15.92
C ALA A 160 4.13 -1.33 -15.99
N ALA A 161 4.80 -1.02 -14.87
CA ALA A 161 6.26 -0.97 -14.79
C ALA A 161 6.89 -2.34 -15.08
N LEU A 162 6.36 -3.42 -14.49
CA LEU A 162 6.81 -4.79 -14.74
C LEU A 162 6.62 -5.20 -16.21
N ALA A 163 5.46 -4.89 -16.79
CA ALA A 163 5.19 -5.17 -18.21
C ALA A 163 6.14 -4.39 -19.13
N TYR A 164 6.36 -3.11 -18.84
CA TYR A 164 7.28 -2.26 -19.60
C TYR A 164 8.72 -2.77 -19.50
N PHE A 165 9.17 -3.12 -18.30
CA PHE A 165 10.51 -3.64 -18.07
C PHE A 165 10.74 -4.99 -18.74
N LYS A 166 9.76 -5.89 -18.70
CA LYS A 166 9.81 -7.17 -19.41
C LYS A 166 9.89 -6.98 -20.92
N MET A 167 9.04 -6.10 -21.46
CA MET A 167 9.06 -5.74 -22.88
C MET A 167 10.40 -5.12 -23.29
N SER A 168 10.95 -4.23 -22.45
CA SER A 168 12.27 -3.62 -22.66
C SER A 168 13.37 -4.68 -22.75
N ASN A 169 13.43 -5.60 -21.79
CA ASN A 169 14.42 -6.67 -21.77
C ASN A 169 14.29 -7.61 -22.99
N GLU A 170 13.07 -7.96 -23.39
CA GLU A 170 12.85 -8.77 -24.61
C GLU A 170 13.31 -8.02 -25.87
N ASN A 171 13.04 -6.72 -25.95
CA ASN A 171 13.50 -5.88 -27.06
C ASN A 171 15.02 -5.69 -27.04
N ALA A 172 15.64 -5.58 -25.87
CA ALA A 172 17.08 -5.46 -25.72
C ALA A 172 17.81 -6.66 -26.33
N LYS A 173 17.31 -7.86 -26.08
CA LYS A 173 17.84 -9.11 -26.66
C LYS A 173 17.69 -9.18 -28.18
N LYS A 174 16.59 -8.64 -28.73
CA LYS A 174 16.30 -8.69 -30.18
C LYS A 174 17.01 -7.59 -30.99
N THR A 175 17.11 -6.39 -30.44
CA THR A 175 17.54 -5.18 -31.18
C THR A 175 18.93 -4.68 -30.79
N ARG A 176 19.59 -5.33 -29.82
CA ARG A 176 20.84 -4.86 -29.18
C ARG A 176 20.72 -3.46 -28.55
N HIS A 177 19.50 -2.99 -28.30
CA HIS A 177 19.24 -1.80 -27.47
C HIS A 177 19.21 -2.21 -26.01
N TRP A 178 20.39 -2.26 -25.40
CA TRP A 178 20.53 -2.68 -24.02
C TRP A 178 19.91 -1.66 -23.05
N ASP A 179 19.11 -2.13 -22.11
CA ASP A 179 18.76 -1.35 -20.92
C ASP A 179 19.82 -1.56 -19.83
N LEU A 180 19.76 -0.75 -18.77
CA LEU A 180 20.74 -0.77 -17.69
C LEU A 180 20.88 -2.17 -17.05
N TRP A 181 19.75 -2.85 -16.87
CA TRP A 181 19.71 -4.17 -16.25
C TRP A 181 20.24 -5.28 -17.17
N SER A 182 19.76 -5.34 -18.41
CA SER A 182 20.19 -6.37 -19.36
C SER A 182 21.68 -6.25 -19.66
N TRP A 183 22.21 -5.02 -19.74
CA TRP A 183 23.64 -4.80 -19.93
C TRP A 183 24.45 -5.26 -18.72
N THR A 184 24.14 -4.75 -17.53
CA THR A 184 24.89 -5.07 -16.30
C THR A 184 24.92 -6.56 -16.01
N CYS A 185 23.84 -7.29 -16.34
CA CYS A 185 23.82 -8.75 -16.23
C CYS A 185 24.50 -9.50 -17.38
N ASN A 186 24.57 -8.92 -18.59
CA ASN A 186 25.30 -9.53 -19.71
C ASN A 186 26.82 -9.48 -19.49
N VAL A 187 27.34 -8.41 -18.90
CA VAL A 187 28.77 -8.24 -18.61
C VAL A 187 29.14 -8.55 -17.14
N ARG A 188 28.30 -9.31 -16.44
CA ARG A 188 28.46 -9.56 -14.99
C ARG A 188 29.81 -10.19 -14.59
N ASP A 189 30.38 -10.98 -15.51
CA ASP A 189 31.61 -11.75 -15.30
C ASP A 189 32.85 -10.97 -15.79
N GLU A 190 32.67 -9.77 -16.36
CA GLU A 190 33.79 -8.91 -16.76
C GLU A 190 34.45 -8.26 -15.54
N GLN A 191 35.78 -8.32 -15.49
CA GLN A 191 36.57 -7.65 -14.46
C GLN A 191 36.91 -6.23 -14.91
N GLY A 192 36.61 -5.24 -14.07
CA GLY A 192 36.88 -3.84 -14.36
C GLY A 192 36.67 -2.93 -13.15
N GLU A 193 36.84 -1.62 -13.37
CA GLU A 193 36.60 -0.58 -12.36
C GLU A 193 35.14 -0.57 -11.86
N ILE A 194 34.21 -1.06 -12.70
CA ILE A 194 32.79 -1.15 -12.39
C ILE A 194 32.49 -2.56 -11.83
N PRO A 195 31.88 -2.68 -10.63
CA PRO A 195 31.49 -3.96 -10.07
C PRO A 195 30.21 -4.49 -10.74
N TRP A 196 30.32 -4.99 -11.98
CA TRP A 196 29.19 -5.45 -12.80
C TRP A 196 28.34 -6.53 -12.12
N GLY A 197 28.99 -7.49 -11.44
CA GLY A 197 28.29 -8.54 -10.68
C GLY A 197 27.41 -8.00 -9.54
N SER A 198 27.87 -6.97 -8.81
CA SER A 198 27.06 -6.31 -7.77
C SER A 198 25.86 -5.62 -8.39
N LEU A 199 26.09 -4.82 -9.44
CA LEU A 199 25.03 -4.10 -10.15
C LEU A 199 23.96 -5.03 -10.71
N CYS A 200 24.35 -6.15 -11.33
CA CYS A 200 23.38 -7.14 -11.80
C CYS A 200 22.53 -7.70 -10.65
N THR A 201 23.15 -7.99 -9.51
CA THR A 201 22.45 -8.51 -8.32
C THR A 201 21.48 -7.48 -7.75
N GLU A 202 21.90 -6.22 -7.64
CA GLU A 202 21.07 -5.10 -7.17
C GLU A 202 19.85 -4.88 -8.08
N MET A 203 20.06 -4.86 -9.39
CA MET A 203 18.98 -4.67 -10.36
C MET A 203 18.04 -5.88 -10.42
N ASN A 204 18.55 -7.09 -10.26
CA ASN A 204 17.72 -8.29 -10.16
C ASN A 204 16.89 -8.30 -8.87
N TYR A 205 17.47 -7.85 -7.75
CA TYR A 205 16.72 -7.63 -6.50
C TYR A 205 15.59 -6.63 -6.73
N CYS A 206 15.85 -5.50 -7.39
CA CYS A 206 14.81 -4.51 -7.69
C CYS A 206 13.67 -5.12 -8.49
N PHE A 207 13.97 -5.94 -9.51
CA PHE A 207 12.94 -6.64 -10.29
C PHE A 207 12.08 -7.58 -9.44
N ILE A 208 12.71 -8.38 -8.58
CA ILE A 208 12.01 -9.30 -7.67
C ILE A 208 11.18 -8.53 -6.64
N ALA A 209 11.72 -7.43 -6.08
CA ALA A 209 11.01 -6.56 -5.15
C ALA A 209 9.72 -6.00 -5.77
N CYS A 210 9.77 -5.57 -7.03
CA CYS A 210 8.59 -5.10 -7.76
C CYS A 210 7.55 -6.22 -7.95
N LEU A 211 7.99 -7.44 -8.24
CA LEU A 211 7.12 -8.61 -8.38
C LEU A 211 6.43 -8.96 -7.05
N VAL A 212 7.13 -8.81 -5.91
CA VAL A 212 6.60 -9.05 -4.56
C VAL A 212 5.70 -7.91 -4.07
N ALA A 213 5.93 -6.67 -4.50
CA ALA A 213 5.13 -5.51 -4.10
C ALA A 213 3.65 -5.65 -4.51
N VAL A 214 3.38 -6.22 -5.69
CA VAL A 214 2.01 -6.44 -6.19
C VAL A 214 1.17 -7.34 -5.27
N PRO A 215 1.57 -8.58 -4.94
CA PRO A 215 0.79 -9.44 -4.04
C PRO A 215 0.71 -8.87 -2.62
N MET A 216 1.73 -8.15 -2.12
CA MET A 216 1.65 -7.48 -0.82
C MET A 216 0.50 -6.47 -0.78
N GLU A 217 0.37 -5.62 -1.81
CA GLU A 217 -0.74 -4.66 -1.90
C GLU A 217 -2.11 -5.36 -2.02
N VAL A 218 -2.18 -6.46 -2.79
CA VAL A 218 -3.41 -7.25 -2.91
C VAL A 218 -3.82 -7.85 -1.56
N ILE A 219 -2.88 -8.43 -0.80
CA ILE A 219 -3.14 -8.95 0.55
C ILE A 219 -3.62 -7.82 1.46
N GLY A 220 -2.98 -6.65 1.40
CA GLY A 220 -3.39 -5.47 2.16
C GLY A 220 -4.82 -5.03 1.85
N LEU A 221 -5.22 -5.06 0.58
CA LEU A 221 -6.57 -4.74 0.13
C LEU A 221 -7.59 -5.81 0.56
N VAL A 222 -7.25 -7.10 0.50
CA VAL A 222 -8.12 -8.19 0.99
C VAL A 222 -8.39 -8.04 2.48
N ILE A 223 -7.34 -7.79 3.29
CA ILE A 223 -7.48 -7.51 4.72
C ILE A 223 -8.36 -6.27 4.96
N PHE A 224 -8.27 -5.25 4.09
CA PHE A 224 -9.15 -4.08 4.12
C PHE A 224 -10.63 -4.44 3.88
N ILE A 225 -10.90 -5.18 2.81
CA ILE A 225 -12.26 -5.62 2.44
C ILE A 225 -12.90 -6.43 3.56
N LEU A 226 -12.21 -7.47 4.06
CA LEU A 226 -12.75 -8.37 5.08
C LEU A 226 -13.15 -7.63 6.35
N SER A 227 -12.30 -6.73 6.82
CA SER A 227 -12.57 -5.89 7.99
C SER A 227 -13.73 -4.92 7.77
N HIS A 228 -13.80 -4.29 6.59
CA HIS A 228 -14.88 -3.38 6.25
C HIS A 228 -16.22 -4.11 6.15
N GLN A 229 -16.25 -5.30 5.54
CA GLN A 229 -17.45 -6.15 5.49
C GLN A 229 -17.87 -6.62 6.88
N ASN A 230 -16.92 -7.04 7.72
CA ASN A 230 -17.20 -7.45 9.09
C ASN A 230 -17.79 -6.31 9.92
N SER A 231 -17.26 -5.08 9.75
CA SER A 231 -17.81 -3.88 10.39
C SER A 231 -19.25 -3.58 9.91
N LYS A 232 -19.51 -3.64 8.60
CA LYS A 232 -20.85 -3.43 8.03
C LYS A 232 -21.87 -4.48 8.46
N ARG A 233 -21.50 -5.77 8.45
CA ARG A 233 -22.38 -6.86 8.90
C ARG A 233 -22.77 -6.65 10.36
N ARG A 234 -21.80 -6.31 11.22
CA ARG A 234 -22.04 -6.06 12.65
C ARG A 234 -22.91 -4.84 12.92
N GLY A 235 -22.76 -3.76 12.15
CA GLY A 235 -23.65 -2.60 12.22
C GLY A 235 -25.11 -2.95 11.90
N LYS A 236 -25.35 -3.81 10.89
CA LYS A 236 -26.71 -4.27 10.56
C LYS A 236 -27.32 -5.16 11.66
N TYR A 237 -26.55 -6.06 12.27
CA TYR A 237 -27.06 -6.92 13.36
C TYR A 237 -27.24 -6.18 14.70
N GLY A 238 -26.57 -5.06 14.91
CA GLY A 238 -26.78 -4.21 16.10
C GLY A 238 -28.08 -3.40 16.04
N VAL A 239 -28.54 -3.04 14.84
CA VAL A 239 -29.79 -2.27 14.64
C VAL A 239 -31.03 -3.18 14.69
N LEU A 240 -30.90 -4.46 14.33
CA LEU A 240 -32.02 -5.43 14.36
C LEU A 240 -32.33 -5.99 15.76
N LYS A 241 -31.57 -5.60 16.79
CA LYS A 241 -31.76 -6.05 18.19
C LYS A 241 -32.02 -4.90 19.17
N GLY A 242 -32.12 -3.65 18.67
CA GLY A 242 -32.41 -2.47 19.47
C GLY A 242 -33.90 -2.19 19.53
#